data_AF-A0A9D4LUF4-F1
#
_entry.id   AF-A0A9D4LUF4-F1
#
_cell.length_a   1.000
_cell.length_b   1.000
_cell.length_c   1.000
_cell.angle_alpha   90.00
_cell.angle_beta   90.00
_cell.angle_gamma   90.00
#
_symmetry.space_group_name_H-M   'P 1'
#
loop_
_entity.id
_entity.type
_entity.pdbx_description
1 polymer ?
#
loop_
_entity_poly.entity_id
_entity_poly.type
_entity_poly.pdbx_seq_one_letter_code
_entity_poly.pdbx_strand_id
1 'polypeptide(L)'
;MSRQIGARKRQMSDVNIVEKVVTLIKNNDISLSKASKENGIPKTTLHDHVHKKYQNHSVGVKPGLSKAKEDRVAKWAVHMSQIGFGRTR
;
A
#
# COMPACT_ATOMS: atom_id res chain seq x y z
N MET A 1 -6.62 -1.62 -34.37
CA MET A 1 -5.96 -2.60 -33.47
C MET A 1 -6.58 -2.50 -32.08
N SER A 2 -7.56 -3.36 -31.77
CA SER A 2 -8.31 -3.33 -30.51
C SER A 2 -7.51 -4.04 -29.41
N ARG A 3 -7.20 -3.35 -28.30
CA ARG A 3 -6.63 -3.97 -27.10
C ARG A 3 -7.75 -4.59 -26.28
N GLN A 4 -7.77 -5.92 -26.14
CA GLN A 4 -8.61 -6.60 -25.16
C GLN A 4 -8.13 -6.22 -23.75
N ILE A 5 -8.93 -5.44 -23.02
CA ILE A 5 -8.70 -5.14 -21.60
C ILE A 5 -9.43 -6.23 -20.80
N GLY A 6 -8.80 -7.39 -20.67
CA GLY A 6 -9.24 -8.42 -19.74
C GLY A 6 -8.91 -7.99 -18.31
N ALA A 7 -9.90 -7.98 -17.41
CA ALA A 7 -9.69 -7.71 -16.00
C ALA A 7 -8.78 -8.78 -15.40
N ARG A 8 -7.51 -8.44 -15.11
CA ARG A 8 -6.55 -9.36 -14.50
C ARG A 8 -6.97 -9.69 -13.08
N LYS A 9 -7.07 -10.98 -12.76
CA LYS A 9 -7.29 -11.49 -11.40
C LYS A 9 -6.19 -10.94 -10.49
N ARG A 10 -6.56 -10.19 -9.44
CA ARG A 10 -5.61 -9.64 -8.47
C ARG A 10 -4.96 -10.79 -7.70
N GLN A 11 -3.69 -11.07 -7.97
CA GLN A 11 -2.86 -11.96 -7.18
C GLN A 11 -2.37 -11.15 -5.98
N MET A 12 -2.75 -11.55 -4.77
CA MET A 12 -2.27 -10.90 -3.55
C MET A 12 -0.89 -11.48 -3.21
N SER A 13 0.16 -10.79 -3.64
CA SER A 13 1.54 -11.12 -3.26
C SER A 13 1.83 -10.57 -1.87
N ASP A 14 2.54 -11.35 -1.04
CA ASP A 14 2.97 -10.90 0.30
C ASP A 14 3.73 -9.58 0.22
N VAL A 15 3.24 -8.58 0.95
CA VAL A 15 3.76 -7.19 0.95
C VAL A 15 5.27 -7.18 1.26
N ASN A 16 5.69 -8.05 2.19
CA ASN A 16 7.10 -8.20 2.60
C ASN A 16 8.03 -8.67 1.46
N ILE A 17 7.52 -9.47 0.51
CA ILE A 17 8.31 -9.98 -0.62
C ILE A 17 8.48 -8.86 -1.66
N VAL A 18 7.39 -8.13 -1.93
CA VAL A 18 7.42 -7.01 -2.89
C VAL A 18 8.40 -5.93 -2.45
N GLU A 19 8.42 -5.58 -1.16
CA GLU A 19 9.33 -4.56 -0.63
C GLU A 19 10.80 -4.94 -0.76
N LYS A 20 11.16 -6.19 -0.41
CA LYS A 20 12.53 -6.71 -0.56
C LYS A 20 13.00 -6.70 -2.01
N VAL A 21 12.14 -7.12 -2.94
CA VAL A 21 12.46 -7.12 -4.37
C VAL A 21 12.64 -5.69 -4.89
N VAL A 22 11.81 -4.76 -4.43
CA VAL A 22 11.90 -3.34 -4.81
C VAL A 22 13.19 -2.70 -4.30
N THR A 23 13.66 -3.03 -3.10
CA THR A 23 14.94 -2.53 -2.59
C THR A 23 16.12 -3.02 -3.42
N LEU A 24 16.14 -4.30 -3.81
CA LEU A 24 17.17 -4.87 -4.68
C LEU A 24 17.19 -4.22 -6.07
N ILE A 25 16.01 -3.92 -6.64
CA ILE A 25 15.92 -3.20 -7.92
C ILE A 25 16.46 -1.77 -7.79
N LYS A 26 16.15 -1.07 -6.69
CA LYS A 26 16.64 0.30 -6.46
C LYS A 26 18.14 0.39 -6.26
N ASN A 27 18.73 -0.65 -5.68
CA ASN A 27 20.18 -0.78 -5.50
C ASN A 27 20.90 -1.21 -6.79
N ASN A 28 20.17 -1.40 -7.90
CA ASN A 28 20.68 -1.96 -9.17
C ASN A 28 21.24 -3.40 -9.06
N ASP A 29 20.92 -4.13 -7.98
CA ASP A 29 21.36 -5.53 -7.81
C ASP A 29 20.68 -6.47 -8.81
N ILE A 30 19.41 -6.18 -9.15
CA ILE A 30 18.61 -6.98 -10.09
C ILE A 30 17.80 -6.10 -11.05
N SER A 31 17.65 -6.55 -12.30
CA SER A 31 16.80 -5.85 -13.27
C SER A 31 15.32 -6.16 -13.06
N LEU A 32 14.44 -5.21 -13.43
CA LEU A 32 12.97 -5.36 -13.39
C LEU A 32 12.47 -6.65 -14.07
N SER A 33 13.12 -7.06 -15.16
CA SER A 33 12.76 -8.27 -15.91
C SER A 33 13.13 -9.55 -15.16
N LYS A 34 14.33 -9.57 -14.55
CA LYS A 34 14.82 -10.69 -13.76
C LYS A 34 14.00 -10.87 -12.48
N ALA A 35 13.77 -9.78 -11.76
CA ALA A 35 12.91 -9.73 -10.58
C ALA A 35 11.50 -10.26 -10.82
N SER A 36 10.90 -9.90 -11.97
CA SER A 36 9.54 -10.34 -12.35
C SER A 36 9.47 -11.85 -12.59
N LYS A 37 10.46 -12.43 -13.28
CA LYS A 37 10.52 -13.87 -13.56
C LYS A 37 10.79 -14.69 -12.30
N GLU A 38 11.73 -14.26 -11.47
CA GLU A 38 12.14 -15.01 -10.28
C GLU A 38 11.10 -15.00 -9.16
N ASN A 39 10.34 -13.90 -9.01
CA ASN A 39 9.39 -13.75 -7.91
C ASN A 39 7.92 -13.88 -8.35
N GLY A 40 7.65 -14.10 -9.64
CA GLY A 40 6.29 -14.18 -10.17
C GLY A 40 5.49 -12.87 -10.07
N ILE A 41 6.14 -11.75 -9.78
CA ILE A 41 5.49 -10.44 -9.63
C ILE A 41 5.43 -9.77 -11.02
N PRO A 42 4.27 -9.26 -11.46
CA PRO A 42 4.18 -8.57 -12.74
C PRO A 42 5.14 -7.37 -12.84
N LYS A 43 5.80 -7.22 -13.99
CA LYS A 43 6.73 -6.09 -14.26
C LYS A 43 6.08 -4.73 -14.04
N THR A 44 4.79 -4.56 -14.36
CA THR A 44 4.04 -3.33 -14.12
C THR A 44 3.95 -3.02 -12.63
N THR A 45 3.62 -4.01 -11.80
CA THR A 45 3.55 -3.87 -10.34
C THR A 45 4.90 -3.48 -9.75
N LEU A 46 5.99 -4.14 -10.17
CA LEU A 46 7.34 -3.77 -9.73
C LEU A 46 7.70 -2.36 -10.20
N HIS A 47 7.40 -2.00 -11.44
CA HIS A 47 7.64 -0.67 -11.97
C HIS A 47 6.91 0.42 -11.16
N ASP A 48 5.63 0.18 -10.84
CA ASP A 48 4.81 1.11 -10.05
C ASP A 48 5.32 1.27 -8.61
N HIS A 49 5.77 0.19 -7.97
CA HIS A 49 6.38 0.22 -6.64
C HIS A 49 7.75 0.90 -6.63
N VAL A 50 8.60 0.65 -7.63
CA VAL A 50 9.93 1.28 -7.76
C VAL A 50 9.78 2.79 -7.94
N HIS A 51 8.89 3.22 -8.84
CA HIS A 51 8.67 4.62 -9.19
C HIS A 51 7.64 5.31 -8.30
N LYS A 52 7.18 4.66 -7.22
CA LYS A 52 6.22 5.21 -6.24
C LYS A 52 4.93 5.77 -6.87
N LYS A 53 4.50 5.26 -8.02
CA LYS A 53 3.34 5.79 -8.77
C LYS A 53 2.04 5.80 -7.96
N TYR A 54 1.97 4.98 -6.91
CA TYR A 54 0.79 4.78 -6.06
C TYR A 54 0.96 5.20 -4.59
N GLN A 55 2.04 5.92 -4.20
CA GLN A 55 2.16 6.39 -2.80
C GLN A 55 1.04 7.37 -2.39
N ASN A 56 0.32 7.93 -3.36
CA ASN A 56 -0.81 8.85 -3.13
C ASN A 56 -2.18 8.19 -3.29
N HIS A 57 -2.24 6.86 -3.26
CA HIS A 57 -3.52 6.19 -3.09
C HIS A 57 -3.65 5.90 -1.60
N SER A 58 -4.12 6.92 -0.86
CA SER A 58 -4.96 6.66 0.30
C SER A 58 -5.99 5.64 -0.17
N VAL A 59 -5.83 4.39 0.26
CA VAL A 59 -6.77 3.34 -0.10
C VAL A 59 -8.03 3.65 0.71
N GLY A 60 -8.91 4.48 0.15
CA GLY A 60 -10.08 5.00 0.85
C GLY A 60 -10.47 6.42 0.44
N VAL A 61 -11.62 6.86 0.95
CA VAL A 61 -12.08 8.24 0.87
C VAL A 61 -11.00 9.13 1.49
N LYS A 62 -10.67 10.27 0.85
CA LYS A 62 -9.74 11.25 1.42
C LYS A 62 -10.09 11.48 2.89
N PRO A 63 -9.12 11.41 3.82
CA PRO A 63 -9.42 11.62 5.24
C PRO A 63 -10.08 12.99 5.40
N GLY A 64 -11.30 13.00 5.94
CA GLY A 64 -12.07 14.23 6.16
C GLY A 64 -11.44 15.15 7.22
N LEU A 65 -10.44 14.63 7.95
CA LEU A 65 -9.73 15.31 9.02
C LEU A 65 -8.25 15.43 8.66
N SER A 66 -7.61 16.51 9.10
CA SER A 66 -6.16 16.62 9.04
C SER A 66 -5.51 15.64 10.01
N LYS A 67 -4.27 15.22 9.73
CA LYS A 67 -3.52 14.29 10.57
C LYS A 67 -3.49 14.70 12.05
N ALA A 68 -3.30 15.99 12.32
CA ALA A 68 -3.30 16.54 13.69
C ALA A 68 -4.65 16.46 14.42
N LYS A 69 -5.77 16.40 13.68
CA LYS A 69 -7.10 16.16 14.26
C LYS A 69 -7.34 14.67 14.48
N GLU A 70 -6.95 13.83 13.52
CA GLU A 70 -7.00 12.37 13.67
C GLU A 70 -6.20 11.90 14.89
N ASP A 71 -4.98 12.41 15.08
CA ASP A 71 -4.13 12.04 16.22
C ASP A 71 -4.76 12.45 17.56
N ARG A 72 -5.49 13.58 17.59
CA ARG A 72 -6.23 14.00 18.79
C ARG A 72 -7.39 13.06 19.10
N VAL A 73 -8.18 12.69 18.08
CA VAL A 73 -9.28 11.74 18.23
C VAL A 73 -8.76 10.36 18.64
N ALA A 74 -7.67 9.89 18.04
CA ALA A 74 -7.05 8.61 18.37
C ALA A 74 -6.56 8.59 19.82
N LYS A 75 -5.86 9.63 20.28
CA LYS A 75 -5.41 9.74 21.68
C LYS A 75 -6.60 9.75 22.65
N TRP A 76 -7.65 10.49 22.33
CA TRP A 76 -8.88 10.50 23.13
C TRP A 76 -9.53 9.11 23.18
N ALA A 77 -9.66 8.42 22.05
CA ALA A 77 -10.29 7.10 21.98
C ALA A 77 -9.52 6.06 22.79
N VAL A 78 -8.17 6.07 22.71
CA VAL A 78 -7.31 5.20 23.52
C VAL A 78 -7.49 5.49 25.01
N HIS A 79 -7.47 6.77 25.40
CA HIS A 79 -7.67 7.17 26.78
C HIS A 79 -9.04 6.74 27.33
N MET A 80 -10.10 6.96 26.56
CA MET A 80 -11.46 6.56 26.93
C MET A 80 -11.63 5.04 27.02
N SER A 81 -10.91 4.28 26.19
CA SER A 81 -10.95 2.80 26.25
C SER A 81 -10.44 2.24 27.58
N GLN A 82 -9.55 2.97 28.26
CA GLN A 82 -8.98 2.55 29.54
C GLN A 82 -9.92 2.81 30.73
N ILE A 83 -10.79 3.83 30.61
CA ILE A 83 -11.67 4.30 31.68
C ILE A 83 -13.10 3.76 31.49
N GLY A 84 -13.42 3.33 30.26
CA GLY A 84 -14.76 2.96 29.82
C GLY A 84 -15.41 4.12 29.05
N PHE A 85 -15.95 3.82 27.87
CA PHE A 85 -16.74 4.78 27.12
C PHE A 85 -18.04 5.03 27.89
N GLY A 86 -18.10 6.16 28.61
CA GLY A 86 -19.32 6.57 29.29
C GLY A 86 -20.50 6.51 28.33
N ARG A 87 -21.64 5.95 28.78
CA ARG A 87 -22.86 5.86 27.97
C ARG A 87 -23.24 7.25 27.47
N THR A 88 -23.14 7.47 26.16
CA THR A 88 -23.80 8.60 25.50
C THR A 88 -25.31 8.38 25.58
N ARG A 89 -26.04 9.41 26.03
CA ARG A 89 -27.49 9.43 26.10
C ARG A 89 -28.09 9.83 24.75
#